data_AF-A0A5U5FI93-F1
#
_entry.id   AF-A0A5U5FI93-F1
#
_cell.length_a   1.000
_cell.length_b   1.000
_cell.length_c   1.000
_cell.angle_alpha   90.00
_cell.angle_beta   90.00
_cell.angle_gamma   90.00
#
_symmetry.space_group_name_H-M   'P 1'
#
loop_
_entity.id
_entity.type
_entity.pdbx_description
1 polymer ?
#
loop_
_entity_poly.entity_id
_entity_poly.type
_entity_poly.pdbx_seq_one_letter_code
_entity_poly.pdbx_strand_id
1 'polypeptide(L)'
;MTEPRIEKLFGCDSCRDKKFRRADVAEEVVKYFGDDFVDSAHYIRAGRILKEGIERGVIKKIGSARYIMITPPQHANGEEYGRIKKAVSVVVC
;
A
#
# COMPACT_ATOMS: atom_id res chain seq x y z
N MET A 1 16.45 -11.65 6.99
CA MET A 1 15.39 -11.92 6.01
C MET A 1 14.76 -10.59 5.61
N THR A 2 14.55 -10.35 4.32
CA THR A 2 14.00 -9.09 3.78
C THR A 2 12.47 -9.15 3.76
N GLU A 3 11.80 -8.05 4.13
CA GLU A 3 10.32 -7.98 4.11
C GLU A 3 9.78 -8.13 2.67
N PRO A 4 8.64 -8.83 2.47
CA PRO A 4 8.04 -8.95 1.15
C PRO A 4 7.50 -7.60 0.66
N ARG A 5 7.69 -7.31 -0.63
CA ARG A 5 7.15 -6.09 -1.26
C ARG A 5 5.63 -6.19 -1.39
N ILE A 6 4.94 -5.06 -1.29
CA ILE A 6 3.47 -4.98 -1.42
C ILE A 6 2.99 -5.52 -2.78
N GLU A 7 3.78 -5.34 -3.83
CA GLU A 7 3.53 -5.87 -5.17
C GLU A 7 3.55 -7.40 -5.21
N LYS A 8 4.36 -8.05 -4.37
CA LYS A 8 4.43 -9.52 -4.29
C LYS A 8 3.30 -10.09 -3.43
N LEU A 9 2.80 -9.31 -2.48
CA LEU A 9 1.65 -9.68 -1.63
C LEU A 9 0.31 -9.49 -2.36
N PHE A 10 0.19 -8.43 -3.18
CA PHE A 10 -1.10 -8.04 -3.79
C PHE A 10 -1.08 -8.03 -5.33
N GLY A 11 0.05 -8.31 -5.98
CA GLY A 11 0.20 -8.29 -7.42
C GLY A 11 0.30 -9.67 -8.04
N CYS A 12 -0.75 -10.09 -8.75
CA CYS A 12 -0.73 -10.20 -10.21
C CYS A 12 -2.16 -10.45 -10.74
N ASP A 13 -2.41 -10.00 -11.97
CA ASP A 13 -3.51 -10.29 -12.89
C ASP A 13 -4.90 -9.65 -12.77
N SER A 14 -5.41 -9.20 -11.60
CA SER A 14 -6.81 -8.70 -11.57
C SER A 14 -7.14 -7.51 -10.68
N CYS A 15 -6.15 -6.82 -10.11
CA CYS A 15 -6.36 -5.89 -9.00
C CYS A 15 -6.27 -4.39 -9.37
N ARG A 16 -6.82 -3.97 -10.51
CA ARG A 16 -7.28 -2.57 -10.60
C ARG A 16 -8.43 -2.44 -9.60
N ASP A 17 -8.32 -1.51 -8.66
CA ASP A 17 -9.35 -1.15 -7.65
C ASP A 17 -9.50 -2.00 -6.38
N LYS A 18 -8.61 -2.96 -6.09
CA LYS A 18 -8.68 -3.66 -4.79
C LYS A 18 -8.24 -2.72 -3.66
N LYS A 19 -9.20 -2.32 -2.82
CA LYS A 19 -8.98 -1.53 -1.61
C LYS A 19 -8.58 -2.48 -0.48
N PHE A 20 -7.48 -2.20 0.19
CA PHE A 20 -6.98 -3.00 1.32
C PHE A 20 -6.58 -2.11 2.51
N ARG A 21 -6.51 -2.72 3.69
CA ARG A 21 -6.16 -2.11 4.97
C ARG A 21 -4.85 -2.72 5.48
N ARG A 22 -4.28 -2.11 6.51
CA ARG A 22 -3.07 -2.63 7.17
C ARG A 22 -3.26 -4.05 7.74
N ALA A 23 -4.45 -4.39 8.19
CA ALA A 23 -4.78 -5.74 8.65
C ALA A 23 -4.67 -6.77 7.51
N ASP A 24 -5.22 -6.45 6.34
CA ASP A 24 -5.14 -7.31 5.16
C ASP A 24 -3.67 -7.53 4.75
N VAL A 25 -2.81 -6.51 4.85
CA VAL A 25 -1.36 -6.66 4.63
C VAL A 25 -0.71 -7.55 5.68
N ALA A 26 -1.09 -7.42 6.96
CA ALA A 26 -0.53 -8.23 8.03
C ALA A 26 -0.87 -9.73 7.85
N GLU A 27 -2.08 -10.05 7.42
CA GLU A 27 -2.48 -11.42 7.07
C GLU A 27 -1.66 -11.99 5.90
N GLU A 28 -1.43 -11.21 4.84
CA GLU A 28 -0.59 -11.66 3.74
C GLU A 28 0.88 -11.84 4.15
N VAL A 29 1.37 -11.04 5.10
CA VAL A 29 2.71 -11.21 5.68
C VAL A 29 2.79 -12.51 6.48
N VAL A 30 1.77 -12.84 7.29
CA VAL A 30 1.70 -14.13 8.01
C VAL A 30 1.77 -15.30 7.04
N LYS A 31 0.93 -15.28 5.99
CA LYS A 31 0.92 -16.31 4.93
C LYS A 31 2.28 -16.43 4.24
N TYR A 32 2.96 -15.30 4.02
CA TYR A 32 4.29 -15.28 3.40
C TYR A 32 5.35 -15.96 4.27
N PHE A 33 5.29 -15.79 5.59
CA PHE A 33 6.24 -16.41 6.52
C PHE A 33 5.82 -17.82 6.97
N GLY A 34 4.58 -18.22 6.70
CA GLY A 34 4.03 -19.52 7.11
C GLY A 34 3.66 -19.57 8.59
N ASP A 35 3.36 -18.42 9.19
CA ASP A 35 3.01 -18.32 10.61
C ASP A 35 1.52 -18.67 10.85
N ASP A 36 1.18 -19.18 12.04
CA ASP A 36 -0.18 -19.62 12.38
C ASP A 36 -1.13 -18.46 12.78
N PHE A 37 -0.60 -17.32 13.22
CA PHE A 37 -1.40 -16.20 13.72
C PHE A 37 -0.76 -14.82 13.48
N VAL A 38 -1.62 -13.81 13.34
CA VAL A 38 -1.20 -12.40 13.24
C VAL A 38 -0.89 -11.86 14.64
N ASP A 39 0.36 -11.44 14.84
CA ASP A 39 0.80 -10.76 16.07
C ASP A 39 1.13 -9.27 15.83
N SER A 40 1.48 -8.56 16.91
CA SER A 40 1.94 -7.17 16.87
C SER A 40 3.13 -6.94 15.93
N ALA A 41 4.09 -7.87 15.83
CA ALA A 41 5.21 -7.76 14.91
C ALA A 41 4.77 -7.77 13.44
N HIS A 42 3.77 -8.57 13.08
CA HIS A 42 3.18 -8.57 11.74
C HIS A 42 2.56 -7.22 11.37
N TYR A 43 1.85 -6.58 12.31
CA TYR A 43 1.34 -5.23 12.10
C TYR A 43 2.46 -4.20 11.90
N ILE A 44 3.56 -4.31 12.65
CA ILE A 44 4.73 -3.43 12.50
C ILE A 44 5.33 -3.60 11.10
N ARG A 45 5.55 -4.84 10.65
CA ARG A 45 6.06 -5.16 9.29
C ARG A 45 5.12 -4.65 8.20
N ALA A 46 3.81 -4.89 8.34
CA ALA A 46 2.81 -4.36 7.41
C ALA A 46 2.87 -2.83 7.31
N GLY A 47 3.15 -2.14 8.42
CA GLY A 47 3.35 -0.68 8.42
C GLY A 47 4.56 -0.24 7.60
N ARG A 48 5.68 -0.97 7.67
CA ARG A 48 6.89 -0.69 6.87
C ARG A 48 6.65 -0.94 5.39
N ILE A 49 6.03 -2.06 5.05
CA ILE A 49 5.69 -2.43 3.67
C ILE A 49 4.76 -1.38 3.04
N LEU A 50 3.76 -0.89 3.78
CA LEU A 50 2.89 0.19 3.32
C LEU A 50 3.65 1.50 3.10
N LYS A 51 4.57 1.85 4.02
CA LYS A 51 5.41 3.05 3.88
C LYS A 51 6.26 2.97 2.61
N GLU A 52 6.96 1.85 2.42
CA GLU A 52 7.78 1.62 1.22
C GLU A 52 6.93 1.68 -0.07
N GLY A 53 5.74 1.07 -0.06
CA GLY A 53 4.85 1.10 -1.21
C GLY A 53 4.39 2.51 -1.60
N ILE A 54 4.19 3.39 -0.60
CA ILE A 54 3.84 4.80 -0.84
C ILE A 54 5.05 5.55 -1.39
N GLU A 55 6.22 5.38 -0.78
CA GLU A 55 7.47 6.05 -1.20
C GLU A 55 7.86 5.66 -2.63
N ARG A 56 7.60 4.41 -3.02
CA ARG A 56 7.83 3.91 -4.39
C ARG A 56 6.73 4.29 -5.38
N GLY A 57 5.63 4.88 -4.93
CA GLY A 57 4.51 5.26 -5.78
C GLY A 57 3.78 4.05 -6.40
N VAL A 58 3.75 2.91 -5.70
CA VAL A 58 3.02 1.70 -6.12
C VAL A 58 1.70 1.51 -5.37
N ILE A 59 1.49 2.24 -4.26
CA ILE A 59 0.20 2.30 -3.56
C ILE A 59 -0.14 3.73 -3.15
N LYS A 60 -1.43 4.03 -2.98
CA LYS A 60 -1.92 5.32 -2.50
C LYS A 60 -2.87 5.14 -1.32
N LYS A 61 -2.73 5.98 -0.30
CA LYS A 61 -3.69 6.08 0.82
C LYS A 61 -4.92 6.87 0.38
N ILE A 62 -6.11 6.31 0.55
CA ILE A 62 -7.40 6.90 0.09
C ILE A 62 -8.39 7.19 1.23
N GLY A 63 -7.98 7.03 2.48
CA GLY A 63 -8.80 7.30 3.67
C GLY A 63 -8.02 7.00 4.95
N SER A 64 -8.68 7.03 6.11
CA SER A 64 -8.00 6.93 7.42
C SER A 64 -7.10 5.70 7.56
N ALA A 65 -7.52 4.54 7.02
CA ALA A 65 -6.78 3.28 7.07
C ALA A 65 -6.92 2.41 5.80
N ARG A 66 -7.19 3.03 4.65
CA ARG A 66 -7.41 2.33 3.37
C ARG A 66 -6.38 2.72 2.32
N TYR A 67 -5.95 1.73 1.57
CA TYR A 67 -4.91 1.81 0.54
C TYR A 67 -5.42 1.16 -0.75
N ILE A 68 -4.90 1.62 -1.87
CA ILE A 68 -5.13 1.03 -3.20
C ILE A 68 -3.79 0.83 -3.89
N MET A 69 -3.70 -0.21 -4.71
CA MET A 69 -2.59 -0.34 -5.65
C MET A 69 -2.71 0.76 -6.70
N ILE A 70 -1.60 1.40 -7.04
CA ILE A 70 -1.47 2.28 -8.20
C ILE A 70 -0.45 1.64 -9.13
N THR A 71 -0.84 1.44 -10.39
CA THR A 71 0.12 0.98 -11.39
C THR A 71 1.15 2.11 -11.58
N PRO A 72 2.47 1.84 -11.46
CA PRO A 72 3.45 2.86 -11.81
C PRO A 72 3.25 3.26 -13.27
N PRO A 73 3.34 4.56 -13.61
CA PRO A 73 3.17 5.02 -14.98
C PRO A 73 4.36 4.57 -15.83
N GLN A 74 4.32 3.35 -16.35
CA GLN A 74 5.14 2.95 -17.48
C GLN A 74 4.21 2.87 -18.70
N HIS A 75 4.35 3.87 -19.57
CA HIS A 75 3.66 4.01 -20.86
C HIS A 75 2.14 4.22 -20.82
N ALA A 76 1.70 5.39 -20.35
CA ALA A 76 0.52 6.01 -20.93
C ALA A 76 1.01 7.21 -21.75
N ASN A 77 1.05 7.06 -23.06
CA ASN A 77 1.23 8.17 -23.99
C ASN A 77 0.18 9.25 -23.66
N GLY A 78 0.64 10.40 -23.13
CA GLY A 78 -0.05 11.68 -23.31
C GLY A 78 -1.23 12.04 -22.40
N GLU A 79 -1.57 11.31 -21.34
CA GLU A 79 -2.59 11.78 -20.39
C GLU A 79 -1.99 12.20 -19.04
N GLU A 80 -1.77 13.50 -18.93
CA GLU A 80 -1.52 14.25 -17.71
C GLU A 80 -2.67 14.01 -16.71
N TYR A 81 -2.48 13.07 -15.77
CA TYR A 81 -3.39 12.96 -14.64
C TYR A 81 -3.12 14.09 -13.64
N GLY A 82 -3.88 15.15 -13.83
CA GLY A 82 -3.84 16.37 -13.06
C GLY A 82 -3.96 16.18 -11.54
N ARG A 83 -3.28 17.09 -10.86
CA ARG A 83 -3.78 17.78 -9.67
C ARG A 83 -3.93 16.92 -8.41
N ILE A 84 -2.79 16.59 -7.78
CA ILE A 84 -2.77 16.46 -6.31
C ILE A 84 -2.90 17.87 -5.72
N LYS A 85 -4.14 18.30 -5.48
CA LYS A 85 -4.39 19.54 -4.72
C LYS A 85 -3.78 19.39 -3.33
N LYS A 86 -2.84 20.29 -3.05
CA LYS A 86 -2.36 20.72 -1.74
C LYS A 86 -3.56 20.88 -0.78
N ALA A 87 -3.63 20.06 0.26
CA ALA A 87 -4.53 20.26 1.39
C ALA A 87 -3.84 19.78 2.66
N VAL A 88 -2.79 20.49 3.05
CA VAL A 88 -2.36 20.57 4.45
C VAL A 88 -2.58 22.03 4.82
N SER A 89 -3.79 22.34 5.27
CA SER A 89 -4.09 23.59 5.95
C SER A 89 -3.77 23.38 7.41
N VAL A 90 -2.73 24.06 7.88
CA VAL A 90 -2.46 24.29 9.29
C VAL A 90 -3.69 24.95 9.90
N VAL A 91 -4.34 24.27 10.85
CA VAL A 91 -5.13 24.87 11.92
C VAL A 91 -5.07 23.91 13.11
N VAL A 92 -4.29 24.26 14.13
CA VAL A 92 -4.63 23.94 15.52
C VAL A 92 -4.37 25.22 16.31
N CYS A 93 -5.43 25.71 16.93
CA CYS A 93 -5.48 26.87 17.82
C CYS A 93 -4.57 26.74 19.04
#